data_AF-A0A640QIN6-F1
#
_entry.id   AF-A0A640QIN6-F1
#
_cell.length_a   1.000
_cell.length_b   1.000
_cell.length_c   1.000
_cell.angle_alpha   90.00
_cell.angle_beta   90.00
_cell.angle_gamma   90.00
#
_symmetry.space_group_name_H-M   'P 1'
#
loop_
_entity.id
_entity.type
_entity.pdbx_description
1 polymer ?
#
loop_
_entity_poly.entity_id
_entity_poly.type
_entity_poly.pdbx_seq_one_letter_code
_entity_poly.pdbx_strand_id
1 'polypeptide(L)'
;MNNNNNHITQLIESIATMVEKAEYDSALSAYASVFKQYPEFLSPKDEEPLTKFRATHIHNAANLSRRALYNACHHIGSTSRIKQAVNMLCGVERKVYQHEAQKPSFLFIPDLPSSPFSETSEVEGLQDLVNKLSTSKEAFLSCIKYANDNYVHEIGEVPKSDDWKKLSENWSSMHLMKGGHVTEHAKRLPHDVISLFNSPLLAHCPTHAPEVVISVLKPKAYIPPHYGISNIKWTLHIPLVVNDNAYLDVAGEKRTWSAKTEALLFDDSFVHSAENPADAARAVLIIDIWNPHLTEVEKQDIQMLMREYANWSAHFGALAVLDKRFY
;
A
#
# COMPACT_ATOMS: atom_id res chain seq x y z
N MET A 1 26.03 16.66 28.91
CA MET A 1 25.49 15.29 28.97
C MET A 1 24.52 15.07 30.14
N ASN A 2 24.67 15.72 31.30
CA ASN A 2 23.76 15.49 32.46
C ASN A 2 22.33 16.07 32.34
N ASN A 3 22.11 17.22 31.67
CA ASN A 3 20.78 17.84 31.63
C ASN A 3 19.77 17.05 30.78
N ASN A 4 20.19 16.45 29.66
CA ASN A 4 19.30 15.69 28.78
C ASN A 4 18.83 14.38 29.42
N ASN A 5 19.72 13.70 30.16
CA ASN A 5 19.36 12.47 30.89
C ASN A 5 18.40 12.74 32.06
N ASN A 6 18.51 13.90 32.71
CA ASN A 6 17.57 14.28 33.77
C ASN A 6 16.19 14.62 33.19
N HIS A 7 16.15 15.35 32.07
CA HIS A 7 14.90 15.72 31.41
C HIS A 7 14.10 14.52 30.89
N ILE A 8 14.76 13.56 30.22
CA ILE A 8 14.06 12.35 29.76
C ILE A 8 13.52 11.51 30.93
N THR A 9 14.28 11.42 32.03
CA THR A 9 13.84 10.69 33.23
C THR A 9 12.54 11.28 33.79
N GLN A 10 12.47 12.61 33.92
CA GLN A 10 11.26 13.31 34.37
C GLN A 10 10.06 13.09 33.45
N LEU A 11 10.27 13.11 32.12
CA LEU A 11 9.21 12.84 31.15
C LEU A 11 8.67 11.42 31.30
N ILE A 12 9.56 10.43 31.44
CA ILE A 12 9.19 9.03 31.57
C ILE A 12 8.47 8.75 32.90
N GLU A 13 8.91 9.34 34.01
CA GLU A 13 8.22 9.28 35.30
C GLU A 13 6.81 9.89 35.23
N SER A 14 6.69 11.05 34.58
CA SER A 14 5.39 11.68 34.34
C SER A 14 4.46 10.78 33.52
N ILE A 15 4.98 10.11 32.50
CA ILE A 15 4.21 9.16 31.70
C ILE A 15 3.77 7.96 32.55
N ALA A 16 4.64 7.43 33.41
CA ALA A 16 4.28 6.34 34.31
C ALA A 16 3.09 6.74 35.22
N THR A 17 3.13 7.95 35.79
CA THR A 17 2.00 8.48 36.58
C THR A 17 0.72 8.61 35.76
N MET A 18 0.79 9.05 34.49
CA MET A 18 -0.40 9.11 33.61
C MET A 18 -0.98 7.72 33.36
N VAL A 19 -0.13 6.72 33.11
CA VAL A 19 -0.56 5.32 32.91
C VAL A 19 -1.22 4.77 34.18
N GLU A 20 -0.66 5.02 35.37
CA GLU A 20 -1.24 4.60 36.65
C GLU A 20 -2.62 5.21 36.92
N LYS A 21 -2.82 6.46 36.46
CA LYS A 21 -4.12 7.16 36.55
C LYS A 21 -5.09 6.81 35.42
N ALA A 22 -4.73 5.87 34.53
CA ALA A 22 -5.49 5.52 33.33
C ALA A 22 -5.70 6.70 32.34
N GLU A 23 -4.83 7.71 32.37
CA GLU A 23 -4.80 8.84 31.42
C GLU A 23 -4.11 8.43 30.11
N TYR A 24 -4.61 7.38 29.46
CA TYR A 24 -3.94 6.66 28.38
C TYR A 24 -3.66 7.52 27.12
N ASP A 25 -4.58 8.41 26.75
CA ASP A 25 -4.42 9.22 25.55
C ASP A 25 -3.39 10.35 25.77
N SER A 26 -3.33 10.90 27.00
CA SER A 26 -2.27 11.82 27.44
C SER A 26 -0.92 11.12 27.48
N ALA A 27 -0.86 9.90 28.03
CA ALA A 27 0.35 9.09 28.08
C ALA A 27 0.87 8.76 26.68
N LEU A 28 0.00 8.38 25.74
CA LEU A 28 0.37 8.12 24.34
C LEU A 28 0.94 9.37 23.66
N SER A 29 0.29 10.52 23.85
CA SER A 29 0.76 11.80 23.31
C SER A 29 2.15 12.17 23.85
N ALA A 30 2.38 11.92 25.14
CA ALA A 30 3.68 12.12 25.76
C ALA A 30 4.73 11.13 25.23
N TYR A 31 4.40 9.85 25.02
CA TYR A 31 5.31 8.90 24.37
C TYR A 31 5.67 9.31 22.94
N ALA A 32 4.72 9.81 22.15
CA ALA A 32 5.00 10.32 20.80
C ALA A 32 5.99 11.50 20.83
N SER A 33 5.83 12.39 21.80
CA SER A 33 6.79 13.49 22.04
C SER A 33 8.17 12.97 22.44
N VAL A 34 8.24 11.98 23.34
CA VAL A 34 9.50 11.33 23.72
C VAL A 34 10.16 10.65 22.53
N PHE A 35 9.41 9.92 21.70
CA PHE A 35 9.96 9.26 20.51
C PHE A 35 10.55 10.26 19.52
N LYS A 36 9.89 11.41 19.33
CA LYS A 36 10.37 12.48 18.46
C LYS A 36 11.65 13.15 18.98
N GLN A 37 11.75 13.35 20.30
CA GLN A 37 12.89 14.06 20.91
C GLN A 37 14.06 13.13 21.27
N TYR A 38 13.76 11.90 21.65
CA TYR A 38 14.68 10.90 22.19
C TYR A 38 14.39 9.50 21.61
N PRO A 39 14.47 9.33 20.27
CA PRO A 39 14.08 8.08 19.60
C PRO A 39 14.86 6.88 20.14
N GLU A 40 16.14 7.06 20.45
CA GLU A 40 17.00 6.01 20.99
C GLU A 40 16.42 5.39 22.26
N PHE A 41 15.73 6.14 23.13
CA PHE A 41 15.17 5.58 24.38
C PHE A 41 14.07 4.54 24.10
N LEU A 42 13.19 4.81 23.13
CA LEU A 42 12.06 3.93 22.80
C LEU A 42 12.37 2.95 21.65
N SER A 43 13.37 3.24 20.83
CA SER A 43 13.85 2.41 19.73
C SER A 43 15.38 2.20 19.80
N PRO A 44 15.89 1.60 20.90
CA PRO A 44 17.31 1.25 21.01
C PRO A 44 17.75 0.30 19.90
N LYS A 45 19.05 0.29 19.62
CA LYS A 45 19.67 -0.72 18.76
C LYS A 45 19.40 -2.13 19.30
N ASP A 46 19.29 -3.10 18.39
CA ASP A 46 18.92 -4.48 18.72
C ASP A 46 19.95 -5.16 19.62
N GLU A 47 21.24 -4.79 19.50
CA GLU A 47 22.31 -5.35 20.33
C GLU A 47 22.39 -4.72 21.73
N GLU A 48 21.67 -3.62 21.98
CA GLU A 48 21.70 -2.93 23.26
C GLU A 48 20.89 -3.69 24.32
N PRO A 49 21.48 -3.99 25.50
CA PRO A 49 20.75 -4.63 26.59
C PRO A 49 19.71 -3.68 27.19
N LEU A 50 18.51 -4.19 27.45
CA LEU A 50 17.39 -3.40 27.98
C LEU A 50 17.22 -3.63 29.48
N THR A 51 17.09 -2.53 30.23
CA THR A 51 16.58 -2.60 31.60
C THR A 51 15.09 -2.94 31.57
N LYS A 52 14.60 -3.60 32.63
CA LYS A 52 13.17 -3.89 32.79
C LYS A 52 12.32 -2.62 32.66
N PHE A 53 12.79 -1.52 33.25
CA PHE A 53 12.14 -0.21 33.17
C PHE A 53 11.96 0.27 31.73
N ARG A 54 13.02 0.29 30.93
CA ARG A 54 12.95 0.73 29.53
C ARG A 54 12.07 -0.20 28.70
N ALA A 55 12.20 -1.52 28.88
CA ALA A 55 11.36 -2.50 28.19
C ALA A 55 9.85 -2.27 28.48
N THR A 56 9.48 -1.97 29.73
CA THR A 56 8.09 -1.62 30.10
C THR A 56 7.60 -0.38 29.35
N HIS A 57 8.40 0.67 29.24
CA HIS A 57 8.01 1.88 28.51
C HIS A 57 7.85 1.65 27.00
N ILE A 58 8.75 0.85 26.40
CA ILE A 58 8.63 0.43 24.99
C ILE A 58 7.31 -0.32 24.75
N HIS A 59 7.00 -1.30 25.61
CA HIS A 59 5.76 -2.07 25.50
C HIS A 59 4.51 -1.22 25.74
N ASN A 60 4.55 -0.29 26.71
CA ASN A 60 3.45 0.64 26.97
C ASN A 60 3.20 1.56 25.78
N ALA A 61 4.24 2.16 25.20
CA ALA A 61 4.10 3.01 24.02
C ALA A 61 3.46 2.24 22.84
N ALA A 62 3.92 1.01 22.59
CA ALA A 62 3.40 0.16 21.53
C ALA A 62 1.94 -0.26 21.77
N ASN A 63 1.61 -0.72 22.98
CA ASN A 63 0.24 -1.11 23.35
C ASN A 63 -0.73 0.07 23.32
N LEU A 64 -0.34 1.24 23.84
CA LEU A 64 -1.18 2.44 23.80
C LEU A 64 -1.42 2.90 22.37
N SER A 65 -0.42 2.82 21.50
CA SER A 65 -0.60 3.11 20.08
C SER A 65 -1.58 2.14 19.42
N ARG A 66 -1.42 0.82 19.61
CA ARG A 66 -2.37 -0.18 19.09
C ARG A 66 -3.79 0.00 19.64
N ARG A 67 -3.92 0.34 20.94
CA ARG A 67 -5.22 0.69 21.56
C ARG A 67 -5.85 1.91 20.88
N ALA A 68 -5.07 2.95 20.59
CA ALA A 68 -5.59 4.14 19.91
C ALA A 68 -6.10 3.81 18.50
N LEU A 69 -5.40 2.95 17.75
CA LEU A 69 -5.89 2.44 16.46
C LEU A 69 -7.23 1.71 16.62
N TYR A 70 -7.31 0.78 17.56
CA TYR A 70 -8.56 0.05 17.81
C TYR A 70 -9.70 1.00 18.15
N ASN A 71 -9.49 1.95 19.07
CA ASN A 71 -10.52 2.93 19.44
C ASN A 71 -10.98 3.77 18.24
N ALA A 72 -10.07 4.16 17.35
CA ALA A 72 -10.40 4.90 16.14
C ALA A 72 -11.20 4.07 15.12
N CYS A 73 -10.96 2.76 15.02
CA CYS A 73 -11.47 1.96 13.90
C CYS A 73 -12.57 0.94 14.25
N HIS A 74 -12.67 0.46 15.49
CA HIS A 74 -13.51 -0.70 15.86
C HIS A 74 -15.01 -0.57 15.57
N HIS A 75 -15.51 0.66 15.41
CA HIS A 75 -16.91 0.93 15.10
C HIS A 75 -17.20 0.91 13.59
N ILE A 76 -16.17 0.85 12.75
CA ILE A 76 -16.28 0.81 11.29
C ILE A 76 -16.66 -0.60 10.83
N GLY A 77 -17.60 -0.68 9.89
CA GLY A 77 -18.00 -1.92 9.25
C GLY A 77 -19.50 -2.14 9.28
N SER A 78 -20.13 -1.90 8.13
CA SER A 78 -21.55 -2.12 7.90
C SER A 78 -21.87 -3.60 7.63
N THR A 79 -20.89 -4.39 7.19
CA THR A 79 -21.01 -5.83 6.95
C THR A 79 -20.09 -6.64 7.86
N SER A 80 -20.39 -7.94 8.03
CA SER A 80 -19.57 -8.84 8.87
C SER A 80 -18.13 -8.92 8.40
N ARG A 81 -17.89 -9.03 7.09
CA ARG A 81 -16.53 -9.12 6.54
C ARG A 81 -15.71 -7.85 6.74
N ILE A 82 -16.33 -6.67 6.67
CA ILE A 82 -15.60 -5.43 6.98
C ILE A 82 -15.25 -5.35 8.47
N LYS A 83 -16.19 -5.69 9.37
CA LYS A 83 -15.89 -5.77 10.81
C LYS A 83 -14.74 -6.72 11.11
N GLN A 84 -14.74 -7.88 10.46
CA GLN A 84 -13.66 -8.86 10.59
C GLN A 84 -12.33 -8.31 10.05
N ALA A 85 -12.34 -7.63 8.90
CA ALA A 85 -11.15 -6.98 8.35
C ALA A 85 -10.57 -5.92 9.31
N VAL A 86 -11.42 -5.12 9.93
CA VAL A 86 -11.03 -4.13 10.95
C VAL A 86 -10.41 -4.82 12.17
N ASN A 87 -11.01 -5.90 12.67
CA ASN A 87 -10.46 -6.66 13.79
C ASN A 87 -9.09 -7.27 13.46
N MET A 88 -8.93 -7.82 12.25
CA MET A 88 -7.65 -8.34 11.76
C MET A 88 -6.59 -7.24 11.60
N LEU A 89 -6.98 -6.05 11.13
CA LEU A 89 -6.08 -4.89 11.01
C LEU A 89 -5.62 -4.39 12.39
N CYS A 90 -6.54 -4.33 13.36
CA CYS A 90 -6.25 -3.86 14.72
C CYS A 90 -5.55 -4.91 15.59
N GLY A 91 -5.34 -6.13 15.09
CA GLY A 91 -4.70 -7.23 15.82
C GLY A 91 -5.59 -7.88 16.90
N VAL A 92 -6.90 -7.64 16.86
CA VAL A 92 -7.90 -8.29 17.73
C VAL A 92 -8.18 -9.71 17.26
N GLU A 93 -8.13 -9.93 15.95
CA GLU A 93 -8.25 -11.24 15.32
C GLU A 93 -6.99 -11.57 14.53
N ARG A 94 -6.67 -12.86 14.44
CA ARG A 94 -5.55 -13.33 13.60
C ARG A 94 -5.92 -13.16 12.13
N LYS A 95 -4.97 -12.67 11.32
CA LYS A 95 -5.11 -12.67 9.86
C LYS A 95 -5.24 -14.10 9.33
N VAL A 96 -6.34 -14.37 8.62
CA VAL A 96 -6.59 -15.63 7.92
C VAL A 96 -6.89 -15.30 6.46
N TYR A 97 -6.07 -15.86 5.57
CA TYR A 97 -6.23 -15.67 4.12
C TYR A 97 -6.93 -16.89 3.52
N GLN A 98 -7.93 -16.67 2.66
CA GLN A 98 -8.64 -17.74 1.95
C GLN A 98 -7.72 -18.52 1.01
N HIS A 99 -6.68 -17.87 0.45
CA HIS A 99 -5.73 -18.46 -0.48
C HIS A 99 -4.30 -18.34 0.03
N GLU A 100 -3.52 -19.43 -0.05
CA GLU A 100 -2.11 -19.41 0.39
C GLU A 100 -1.25 -18.44 -0.44
N ALA A 101 -1.61 -18.27 -1.72
CA ALA A 101 -0.94 -17.38 -2.65
C ALA A 101 -1.38 -15.91 -2.53
N GLN A 102 -2.35 -15.57 -1.66
CA GLN A 102 -2.87 -14.21 -1.49
C GLN A 102 -2.54 -13.68 -0.10
N LYS A 103 -1.63 -12.70 -0.03
CA LYS A 103 -1.09 -12.19 1.25
C LYS A 103 -0.78 -10.69 1.12
N PRO A 104 -1.79 -9.82 0.97
CA PRO A 104 -1.54 -8.40 0.87
C PRO A 104 -0.80 -7.88 2.10
N SER A 105 0.09 -6.92 1.88
CA SER A 105 0.99 -6.40 2.91
C SER A 105 0.29 -5.58 3.99
N PHE A 106 -0.91 -5.07 3.72
CA PHE A 106 -1.61 -4.15 4.62
C PHE A 106 -3.01 -4.63 5.00
N LEU A 107 -4.01 -4.37 4.16
CA LEU A 107 -5.43 -4.65 4.44
C LEU A 107 -5.90 -5.90 3.70
N PHE A 108 -6.75 -6.69 4.33
CA PHE A 108 -7.39 -7.84 3.70
C PHE A 108 -8.84 -7.91 4.10
N ILE A 109 -9.74 -7.91 3.12
CA ILE A 109 -11.18 -8.11 3.33
C ILE A 109 -11.49 -9.60 3.10
N PRO A 110 -11.95 -10.33 4.13
CA PRO A 110 -12.31 -11.72 3.99
C PRO A 110 -13.57 -11.87 3.13
N ASP A 111 -13.74 -13.04 2.54
CA ASP A 111 -14.94 -13.45 1.79
C ASP A 111 -15.28 -12.52 0.61
N LEU A 112 -14.27 -11.85 0.07
CA LEU A 112 -14.31 -11.30 -1.28
C LEU A 112 -13.96 -12.42 -2.26
N PRO A 113 -14.80 -12.69 -3.28
CA PRO A 113 -14.39 -13.50 -4.40
C PRO A 113 -13.11 -12.93 -5.01
N SER A 114 -12.16 -13.82 -5.27
CA SER A 114 -10.85 -13.44 -5.81
C SER A 114 -10.30 -14.55 -6.71
N SER A 115 -9.60 -14.14 -7.74
CA SER A 115 -8.88 -15.00 -8.69
C SER A 115 -7.59 -14.30 -9.10
N PRO A 116 -6.54 -15.05 -9.50
CA PRO A 116 -5.31 -14.44 -9.98
C PRO A 116 -5.56 -13.48 -11.14
N PHE A 117 -6.33 -13.91 -12.14
CA PHE A 117 -6.80 -13.09 -13.26
C PHE A 117 -8.33 -13.06 -13.31
N SER A 118 -8.88 -11.97 -13.84
CA SER A 118 -10.30 -11.77 -14.11
C SER A 118 -10.49 -11.19 -15.50
N GLU A 119 -11.69 -11.35 -16.06
CA GLU A 119 -12.05 -10.76 -17.34
C GLU A 119 -12.61 -9.34 -17.15
N THR A 120 -12.37 -8.45 -18.10
CA THR A 120 -12.88 -7.06 -18.05
C THR A 120 -14.41 -7.01 -18.01
N SER A 121 -15.09 -8.03 -18.54
CA SER A 121 -16.55 -8.16 -18.50
C SER A 121 -17.12 -8.43 -17.11
N GLU A 122 -16.29 -8.85 -16.14
CA GLU A 122 -16.73 -9.06 -14.75
C GLU A 122 -16.98 -7.73 -14.00
N VAL A 123 -16.47 -6.62 -14.54
CA VAL A 123 -16.67 -5.28 -13.99
C VAL A 123 -17.53 -4.47 -14.97
N GLU A 124 -18.76 -4.15 -14.55
CA GLU A 124 -19.69 -3.37 -15.38
C GLU A 124 -19.06 -2.04 -15.83
N GLY A 125 -19.08 -1.77 -17.13
CA GLY A 125 -18.53 -0.55 -17.73
C GLY A 125 -16.99 -0.51 -17.87
N LEU A 126 -16.25 -1.52 -17.40
CA LEU A 126 -14.79 -1.51 -17.47
C LEU A 126 -14.27 -1.61 -18.91
N GLN A 127 -14.91 -2.40 -19.77
CA GLN A 127 -14.52 -2.50 -21.18
C GLN A 127 -14.61 -1.14 -21.90
N ASP A 128 -15.63 -0.33 -21.60
CA ASP A 128 -15.76 1.01 -22.18
C ASP A 128 -14.63 1.94 -21.71
N LEU A 129 -14.23 1.84 -20.44
CA LEU A 129 -13.10 2.58 -19.91
C LEU A 129 -11.79 2.14 -20.59
N VAL A 130 -11.57 0.84 -20.75
CA VAL A 130 -10.42 0.26 -21.47
C VAL A 130 -10.37 0.79 -22.91
N ASN A 131 -11.49 0.81 -23.62
CA ASN A 131 -11.57 1.32 -25.00
C ASN A 131 -11.23 2.81 -25.08
N LYS A 132 -11.74 3.63 -24.16
CA LYS A 132 -11.45 5.08 -24.10
C LYS A 132 -9.97 5.34 -23.82
N LEU A 133 -9.39 4.67 -22.83
CA LEU A 133 -7.97 4.79 -22.49
C LEU A 133 -7.07 4.30 -23.63
N SER A 134 -7.43 3.19 -24.27
CA SER A 134 -6.69 2.64 -25.42
C SER A 134 -6.72 3.56 -26.63
N THR A 135 -7.82 4.30 -26.84
CA THR A 135 -7.92 5.32 -27.90
C THR A 135 -6.99 6.52 -27.63
N SER A 136 -6.61 6.74 -26.37
CA SER A 136 -5.68 7.81 -25.94
C SER A 136 -4.23 7.32 -25.79
N LYS A 137 -3.89 6.16 -26.34
CA LYS A 137 -2.56 5.53 -26.22
C LYS A 137 -1.42 6.45 -26.62
N GLU A 138 -1.55 7.20 -27.71
CA GLU A 138 -0.54 8.15 -28.19
C GLU A 138 -0.25 9.25 -27.16
N ALA A 139 -1.26 9.71 -26.40
CA ALA A 139 -1.08 10.70 -25.35
C ALA A 139 -0.20 10.13 -24.22
N PHE A 140 -0.45 8.90 -23.79
CA PHE A 140 0.38 8.21 -22.80
C PHE A 140 1.80 7.95 -23.31
N LEU A 141 1.95 7.47 -24.55
CA LEU A 141 3.25 7.24 -25.19
C LEU A 141 4.09 8.53 -25.26
N SER A 142 3.45 9.68 -25.55
CA SER A 142 4.13 10.97 -25.57
C SER A 142 4.75 11.36 -24.22
N CYS A 143 4.22 10.80 -23.13
CA CYS A 143 4.71 11.04 -21.77
C CYS A 143 5.83 10.07 -21.37
N ILE A 144 5.98 8.91 -22.02
CA ILE A 144 7.01 7.89 -21.67
C ILE A 144 8.43 8.46 -21.68
N LYS A 145 8.75 9.39 -22.59
CA LYS A 145 10.08 10.03 -22.63
C LYS A 145 10.44 10.83 -21.35
N TYR A 146 9.45 11.11 -20.50
CA TYR A 146 9.63 11.76 -19.20
C TYR A 146 9.60 10.77 -18.04
N ALA A 147 9.38 9.47 -18.28
CA ALA A 147 9.50 8.42 -17.29
C ALA A 147 10.99 8.12 -17.02
N ASN A 148 11.68 9.09 -16.42
CA ASN A 148 13.07 8.98 -15.98
C ASN A 148 13.21 8.85 -14.46
N ASP A 149 12.09 8.82 -13.72
CA ASP A 149 12.11 8.64 -12.27
C ASP A 149 12.24 7.14 -11.93
N ASN A 150 13.31 6.80 -11.20
CA ASN A 150 13.57 5.45 -10.70
C ASN A 150 12.57 5.12 -9.59
N TYR A 151 11.75 4.08 -9.79
CA TYR A 151 10.54 3.80 -8.99
C TYR A 151 10.76 3.37 -7.53
N VAL A 152 11.96 2.91 -7.15
CA VAL A 152 12.15 2.08 -5.94
C VAL A 152 12.06 2.84 -4.60
N HIS A 153 11.52 4.05 -4.60
CA HIS A 153 11.32 4.82 -3.38
C HIS A 153 9.96 4.63 -2.69
N GLU A 154 8.97 3.94 -3.28
CA GLU A 154 7.58 4.08 -2.78
C GLU A 154 6.74 2.79 -2.58
N ILE A 155 7.29 1.58 -2.76
CA ILE A 155 6.58 0.33 -2.43
C ILE A 155 6.89 -0.11 -0.99
N GLY A 156 6.25 0.47 0.03
CA GLY A 156 6.33 -0.03 1.42
C GLY A 156 7.74 -0.45 1.89
N GLU A 157 7.86 -1.44 2.79
CA GLU A 157 9.16 -2.08 3.05
C GLU A 157 9.54 -2.96 1.84
N VAL A 158 10.09 -2.34 0.79
CA VAL A 158 10.70 -3.10 -0.31
C VAL A 158 11.79 -4.01 0.28
N PRO A 159 11.82 -5.32 -0.04
CA PRO A 159 12.86 -6.20 0.48
C PRO A 159 14.24 -5.64 0.13
N LYS A 160 15.15 -5.54 1.10
CA LYS A 160 16.52 -5.04 0.91
C LYS A 160 17.42 -6.02 0.13
N SER A 161 16.86 -6.86 -0.74
CA SER A 161 17.65 -7.79 -1.56
C SER A 161 18.36 -7.07 -2.70
N ASP A 162 19.45 -7.66 -3.19
CA ASP A 162 20.22 -7.09 -4.30
C ASP A 162 19.42 -7.03 -5.61
N ASP A 163 18.38 -7.86 -5.75
CA ASP A 163 17.50 -7.86 -6.91
C ASP A 163 16.63 -6.59 -6.99
N TRP A 164 16.12 -6.09 -5.85
CA TRP A 164 15.34 -4.84 -5.82
C TRP A 164 16.19 -3.61 -6.14
N LYS A 165 17.47 -3.61 -5.72
CA LYS A 165 18.42 -2.55 -6.09
C LYS A 165 18.68 -2.53 -7.58
N LYS A 166 18.95 -3.68 -8.20
CA LYS A 166 19.13 -3.80 -9.67
C LYS A 166 17.87 -3.44 -10.45
N LEU A 167 16.70 -3.74 -9.89
CA LEU A 167 15.42 -3.38 -10.49
C LEU A 167 15.21 -1.86 -10.51
N SER A 168 15.67 -1.13 -9.48
CA SER A 168 15.53 0.33 -9.41
C SER A 168 16.14 1.08 -10.58
N GLU A 169 17.18 0.52 -11.18
CA GLU A 169 17.87 1.09 -12.34
C GLU A 169 17.21 0.71 -13.67
N ASN A 170 16.35 -0.33 -13.66
CA ASN A 170 15.78 -0.96 -14.85
C ASN A 170 14.25 -0.92 -14.92
N TRP A 171 13.62 -0.29 -13.93
CA TRP A 171 12.19 -0.07 -13.84
C TRP A 171 11.91 1.40 -13.56
N SER A 172 11.33 2.05 -14.56
CA SER A 172 10.86 3.43 -14.45
C SER A 172 9.34 3.45 -14.40
N SER A 173 8.81 4.21 -13.46
CA SER A 173 7.38 4.45 -13.30
C SER A 173 7.13 5.95 -13.38
N MET A 174 6.00 6.34 -13.93
CA MET A 174 5.55 7.72 -13.87
C MET A 174 4.11 7.75 -13.40
N HIS A 175 3.91 8.23 -12.17
CA HIS A 175 2.59 8.40 -11.60
C HIS A 175 1.88 9.57 -12.28
N LEU A 176 0.73 9.30 -12.86
CA LEU A 176 -0.22 10.28 -13.40
C LEU A 176 -1.26 10.65 -12.32
N MET A 177 -1.64 9.69 -11.49
CA MET A 177 -2.42 9.90 -10.27
C MET A 177 -1.81 9.09 -9.15
N LYS A 178 -1.74 9.69 -7.96
CA LYS A 178 -1.25 9.05 -6.73
C LYS A 178 -2.22 9.28 -5.57
N GLY A 179 -2.76 8.21 -5.00
CA GLY A 179 -3.74 8.28 -3.92
C GLY A 179 -4.91 9.22 -4.24
N GLY A 180 -5.41 9.19 -5.48
CA GLY A 180 -6.49 10.07 -5.95
C GLY A 180 -6.09 11.48 -6.38
N HIS A 181 -4.82 11.87 -6.24
CA HIS A 181 -4.34 13.19 -6.61
C HIS A 181 -3.64 13.14 -7.98
N VAL A 182 -4.11 13.97 -8.93
CA VAL A 182 -3.48 14.13 -10.24
C VAL A 182 -2.10 14.79 -10.07
N THR A 183 -1.07 14.20 -10.68
CA THR A 183 0.31 14.69 -10.57
C THR A 183 0.63 15.75 -11.62
N GLU A 184 1.78 16.42 -11.48
CA GLU A 184 2.28 17.33 -12.53
C GLU A 184 2.55 16.61 -13.85
N HIS A 185 2.91 15.31 -13.82
CA HIS A 185 3.10 14.52 -15.05
C HIS A 185 1.80 14.39 -15.83
N ALA A 186 0.68 14.12 -15.14
CA ALA A 186 -0.62 14.00 -15.79
C ALA A 186 -1.11 15.29 -16.45
N LYS A 187 -0.70 16.47 -15.98
CA LYS A 187 -1.06 17.75 -16.63
C LYS A 187 -0.55 17.90 -18.07
N ARG A 188 0.33 17.00 -18.53
CA ARG A 188 0.79 16.92 -19.93
C ARG A 188 -0.20 16.19 -20.84
N LEU A 189 -1.13 15.43 -20.26
CA LEU A 189 -2.17 14.74 -21.00
C LEU A 189 -3.29 15.71 -21.38
N PRO A 190 -4.02 15.44 -22.48
CA PRO A 190 -5.25 16.15 -22.78
C PRO A 190 -6.25 16.09 -21.63
N HIS A 191 -7.03 17.16 -21.43
CA HIS A 191 -7.96 17.27 -20.29
C HIS A 191 -9.04 16.19 -20.30
N ASP A 192 -9.53 15.80 -21.47
CA ASP A 192 -10.49 14.71 -21.64
C ASP A 192 -9.90 13.36 -21.18
N VAL A 193 -8.62 13.10 -21.42
CA VAL A 193 -7.91 11.91 -20.92
C VAL A 193 -7.79 11.94 -19.40
N ILE A 194 -7.39 13.07 -18.82
CA ILE A 194 -7.31 13.23 -17.36
C ILE A 194 -8.68 13.01 -16.72
N SER A 195 -9.76 13.45 -17.38
CA SER A 195 -11.11 13.31 -16.85
C SER A 195 -11.57 11.85 -16.71
N LEU A 196 -10.99 10.91 -17.46
CA LEU A 196 -11.23 9.47 -17.31
C LEU A 196 -10.80 8.95 -15.94
N PHE A 197 -9.84 9.61 -15.27
CA PHE A 197 -9.38 9.22 -13.94
C PHE A 197 -10.38 9.56 -12.82
N ASN A 198 -11.47 10.26 -13.13
CA ASN A 198 -12.58 10.49 -12.20
C ASN A 198 -13.67 9.40 -12.29
N SER A 199 -13.43 8.33 -13.05
CA SER A 199 -14.40 7.24 -13.19
C SER A 199 -14.66 6.58 -11.83
N PRO A 200 -15.92 6.31 -11.47
CA PRO A 200 -16.26 5.61 -10.22
C PRO A 200 -15.76 4.15 -10.18
N LEU A 201 -15.29 3.62 -11.31
CA LEU A 201 -14.65 2.30 -11.38
C LEU A 201 -13.26 2.31 -10.73
N LEU A 202 -12.55 3.43 -10.75
CA LEU A 202 -11.25 3.54 -10.10
C LEU A 202 -11.42 3.45 -8.59
N ALA A 203 -10.48 2.77 -7.94
CA ALA A 203 -10.48 2.53 -6.50
C ALA A 203 -10.18 3.80 -5.69
N HIS A 204 -11.07 4.79 -5.71
CA HIS A 204 -10.90 6.07 -5.02
C HIS A 204 -10.87 5.92 -3.49
N CYS A 205 -9.73 5.50 -2.95
CA CYS A 205 -9.51 5.18 -1.55
C CYS A 205 -8.19 5.80 -1.04
N PRO A 206 -8.16 7.14 -0.88
CA PRO A 206 -6.95 7.84 -0.45
C PRO A 206 -6.53 7.43 0.97
N THR A 207 -5.24 7.51 1.31
CA THR A 207 -4.13 8.03 0.49
C THR A 207 -3.45 6.99 -0.40
N HIS A 208 -3.96 5.76 -0.43
CA HIS A 208 -3.27 4.63 -1.07
C HIS A 208 -3.77 4.28 -2.48
N ALA A 209 -5.00 4.66 -2.82
CA ALA A 209 -5.61 4.40 -4.13
C ALA A 209 -6.54 5.56 -4.56
N PRO A 210 -6.81 5.73 -5.86
CA PRO A 210 -6.28 4.93 -6.95
C PRO A 210 -4.90 5.44 -7.36
N GLU A 211 -4.09 4.53 -7.85
CA GLU A 211 -2.92 4.84 -8.65
C GLU A 211 -3.27 4.79 -10.15
N VAL A 212 -2.70 5.74 -10.91
CA VAL A 212 -2.64 5.65 -12.37
C VAL A 212 -1.18 5.84 -12.77
N VAL A 213 -0.55 4.82 -13.33
CA VAL A 213 0.91 4.78 -13.50
C VAL A 213 1.28 4.31 -14.90
N ILE A 214 2.18 5.01 -15.57
CA ILE A 214 2.88 4.46 -16.73
C ILE A 214 4.09 3.69 -16.21
N SER A 215 4.09 2.37 -16.40
CA SER A 215 5.14 1.47 -15.93
C SER A 215 5.93 0.91 -17.12
N VAL A 216 7.23 1.24 -17.17
CA VAL A 216 8.15 0.84 -18.23
C VAL A 216 9.18 -0.13 -17.68
N LEU A 217 9.19 -1.35 -18.22
CA LEU A 217 10.15 -2.39 -17.89
C LEU A 217 11.21 -2.47 -19.00
N LYS A 218 12.47 -2.17 -18.65
CA LYS A 218 13.59 -2.19 -19.60
C LYS A 218 13.88 -3.61 -20.11
N PRO A 219 14.63 -3.76 -21.22
CA PRO A 219 15.11 -5.07 -21.66
C PRO A 219 15.78 -5.85 -20.53
N LYS A 220 15.52 -7.17 -20.47
CA LYS A 220 16.07 -8.12 -19.48
C LYS A 220 15.73 -7.84 -18.02
N ALA A 221 14.82 -6.91 -17.73
CA ALA A 221 14.45 -6.59 -16.35
C ALA A 221 13.47 -7.62 -15.78
N TYR A 222 13.64 -7.91 -14.49
CA TYR A 222 12.81 -8.84 -13.73
C TYR A 222 12.34 -8.19 -12.42
N ILE A 223 11.02 -8.13 -12.22
CA ILE A 223 10.38 -7.72 -10.98
C ILE A 223 10.15 -8.98 -10.14
N PRO A 224 10.81 -9.14 -8.98
CA PRO A 224 10.67 -10.31 -8.12
C PRO A 224 9.24 -10.53 -7.62
N PRO A 225 8.91 -11.73 -7.12
CA PRO A 225 7.61 -12.02 -6.55
C PRO A 225 7.31 -11.10 -5.36
N HIS A 226 6.17 -10.42 -5.40
CA HIS A 226 5.71 -9.51 -4.35
C HIS A 226 4.19 -9.51 -4.26
N TYR A 227 3.66 -8.77 -3.29
CA TYR A 227 2.24 -8.62 -3.03
C TYR A 227 1.86 -7.14 -3.05
N GLY A 228 0.66 -6.85 -3.52
CA GLY A 228 0.00 -5.57 -3.39
C GLY A 228 -0.38 -5.27 -1.94
N ILE A 229 -0.94 -4.09 -1.72
CA ILE A 229 -1.28 -3.61 -0.38
C ILE A 229 -2.62 -4.15 0.13
N SER A 230 -3.55 -4.49 -0.77
CA SER A 230 -4.92 -4.87 -0.38
C SER A 230 -5.70 -5.54 -1.51
N ASN A 231 -6.66 -6.40 -1.17
CA ASN A 231 -7.59 -7.04 -2.11
C ASN A 231 -8.87 -6.23 -2.37
N ILE A 232 -8.95 -4.98 -1.88
CA ILE A 232 -10.08 -4.08 -2.14
C ILE A 232 -10.15 -3.60 -3.60
N LYS A 233 -9.09 -3.81 -4.36
CA LYS A 233 -8.93 -3.38 -5.74
C LYS A 233 -8.29 -4.48 -6.56
N TRP A 234 -8.54 -4.44 -7.85
CA TRP A 234 -7.81 -5.18 -8.87
C TRP A 234 -6.94 -4.21 -9.65
N THR A 235 -5.90 -4.75 -10.27
CA THR A 235 -4.93 -4.00 -11.06
C THR A 235 -5.21 -4.23 -12.54
N LEU A 236 -5.52 -3.15 -13.25
CA LEU A 236 -5.73 -3.14 -14.69
C LEU A 236 -4.45 -2.72 -15.40
N HIS A 237 -3.97 -3.54 -16.33
CA HIS A 237 -2.88 -3.21 -17.24
C HIS A 237 -3.39 -3.01 -18.66
N ILE A 238 -3.23 -1.80 -19.21
CA ILE A 238 -3.47 -1.52 -20.64
C ILE A 238 -2.11 -1.45 -21.37
N PRO A 239 -1.86 -2.26 -22.40
CA PRO A 239 -0.57 -2.28 -23.09
C PRO A 239 -0.27 -1.00 -23.89
N LEU A 240 0.85 -0.35 -23.58
CA LEU A 240 1.35 0.82 -24.31
C LEU A 240 2.42 0.42 -25.33
N VAL A 241 3.44 -0.34 -24.90
CA VAL A 241 4.51 -0.88 -25.76
C VAL A 241 4.62 -2.37 -25.48
N VAL A 242 4.49 -3.19 -26.51
CA VAL A 242 4.52 -4.67 -26.43
C VAL A 242 5.74 -5.23 -27.16
N ASN A 243 6.26 -6.36 -26.68
CA ASN A 243 7.37 -7.08 -27.30
C ASN A 243 7.15 -8.61 -27.32
N ASP A 244 5.89 -9.04 -27.11
CA ASP A 244 5.33 -10.40 -27.07
C ASP A 244 6.01 -11.44 -26.15
N ASN A 245 7.18 -11.15 -25.58
CA ASN A 245 7.91 -12.04 -24.70
C ASN A 245 7.80 -11.66 -23.22
N ALA A 246 7.47 -10.40 -22.93
CA ALA A 246 7.23 -9.95 -21.57
C ALA A 246 5.95 -10.58 -21.00
N TYR A 247 6.03 -11.06 -19.77
CA TYR A 247 4.92 -11.72 -19.09
C TYR A 247 4.72 -11.24 -17.66
N LEU A 248 3.49 -11.37 -17.19
CA LEU A 248 3.06 -11.24 -15.80
C LEU A 248 2.74 -12.65 -15.28
N ASP A 249 3.26 -13.00 -14.11
CA ASP A 249 2.94 -14.22 -13.39
C ASP A 249 2.16 -13.82 -12.13
N VAL A 250 0.94 -14.32 -11.96
CA VAL A 250 0.11 -14.11 -10.77
C VAL A 250 -0.29 -15.47 -10.24
N ALA A 251 0.15 -15.80 -9.02
CA ALA A 251 -0.08 -17.09 -8.38
C ALA A 251 0.27 -18.32 -9.24
N GLY A 252 1.29 -18.22 -10.11
CA GLY A 252 1.73 -19.29 -11.00
C GLY A 252 1.03 -19.31 -12.37
N GLU A 253 0.04 -18.45 -12.59
CA GLU A 253 -0.59 -18.27 -13.90
C GLU A 253 0.13 -17.17 -14.69
N LYS A 254 0.62 -17.50 -15.89
CA LYS A 254 1.36 -16.55 -16.74
C LYS A 254 0.50 -16.00 -17.87
N ARG A 255 0.50 -14.67 -18.04
CA ARG A 255 -0.12 -13.95 -19.15
C ARG A 255 0.89 -13.01 -19.82
N THR A 256 0.90 -12.97 -21.14
CA THR A 256 1.78 -12.09 -21.93
C THR A 256 1.02 -10.86 -22.43
N TRP A 257 1.70 -9.73 -22.54
CA TRP A 257 1.16 -8.59 -23.30
C TRP A 257 1.50 -8.76 -24.78
N SER A 258 0.45 -8.93 -25.59
CA SER A 258 0.58 -9.03 -27.05
C SER A 258 -0.14 -7.89 -27.76
N ALA A 259 0.07 -7.74 -29.07
CA ALA A 259 -0.71 -6.81 -29.88
C ALA A 259 -2.24 -7.05 -29.87
N LYS A 260 -2.69 -8.25 -29.45
CA LYS A 260 -4.12 -8.59 -29.29
C LYS A 260 -4.64 -8.40 -27.88
N THR A 261 -3.76 -8.09 -26.92
CA THR A 261 -4.14 -7.89 -25.52
C THR A 261 -4.69 -6.48 -25.37
N GLU A 262 -5.98 -6.35 -25.14
CA GLU A 262 -6.60 -5.04 -24.85
C GLU A 262 -6.31 -4.60 -23.41
N ALA A 263 -6.45 -5.54 -22.47
CA ALA A 263 -6.10 -5.36 -21.07
C ALA A 263 -5.76 -6.69 -20.40
N LEU A 264 -5.02 -6.63 -19.29
CA LEU A 264 -4.99 -7.69 -18.28
C LEU A 264 -5.57 -7.12 -16.99
N LEU A 265 -6.46 -7.86 -16.33
CA LEU A 265 -7.04 -7.51 -15.05
C LEU A 265 -6.72 -8.62 -14.05
N PHE A 266 -6.11 -8.27 -12.93
CA PHE A 266 -5.61 -9.24 -11.96
C PHE A 266 -5.68 -8.70 -10.54
N ASP A 267 -5.77 -9.60 -9.56
CA ASP A 267 -5.71 -9.24 -8.14
C ASP A 267 -4.23 -9.27 -7.69
N ASP A 268 -3.62 -8.10 -7.55
CA ASP A 268 -2.22 -7.98 -7.12
C ASP A 268 -2.03 -8.29 -5.64
N SER A 269 -3.09 -8.53 -4.86
CA SER A 269 -2.95 -9.10 -3.51
C SER A 269 -2.50 -10.57 -3.51
N PHE A 270 -2.56 -11.24 -4.67
CA PHE A 270 -1.84 -12.49 -4.93
C PHE A 270 -0.36 -12.22 -5.17
N VAL A 271 0.47 -13.23 -4.88
CA VAL A 271 1.90 -13.18 -5.22
C VAL A 271 2.03 -13.02 -6.73
N HIS A 272 2.76 -12.00 -7.16
CA HIS A 272 2.95 -11.73 -8.57
C HIS A 272 4.35 -11.23 -8.88
N SER A 273 4.79 -11.50 -10.11
CA SER A 273 6.08 -11.08 -10.65
C SER A 273 5.93 -10.73 -12.13
N ALA A 274 6.87 -9.96 -12.68
CA ALA A 274 6.85 -9.65 -14.10
C ALA A 274 8.27 -9.69 -14.66
N GLU A 275 8.42 -10.22 -15.87
CA GLU A 275 9.71 -10.31 -16.54
C GLU A 275 9.60 -9.74 -17.95
N ASN A 276 10.66 -9.06 -18.39
CA ASN A 276 10.85 -8.69 -19.77
C ASN A 276 12.13 -9.36 -20.32
N PRO A 277 12.04 -10.60 -20.84
CA PRO A 277 13.22 -11.28 -21.37
C PRO A 277 13.64 -10.77 -22.76
N ALA A 278 12.87 -9.88 -23.39
CA ALA A 278 13.20 -9.34 -24.71
C ALA A 278 14.37 -8.33 -24.68
N ASP A 279 14.90 -8.03 -25.87
CA ASP A 279 15.89 -6.95 -26.09
C ASP A 279 15.23 -5.57 -26.29
N ALA A 280 13.90 -5.51 -26.27
CA ALA A 280 13.11 -4.28 -26.37
C ALA A 280 12.36 -3.99 -25.06
N ALA A 281 12.09 -2.72 -24.76
CA ALA A 281 11.31 -2.34 -23.58
C ALA A 281 9.83 -2.74 -23.69
N ARG A 282 9.16 -2.84 -22.55
CA ARG A 282 7.70 -3.02 -22.43
C ARG A 282 7.12 -1.88 -21.61
N ALA A 283 5.97 -1.35 -22.00
CA ALA A 283 5.27 -0.32 -21.23
C ALA A 283 3.78 -0.65 -21.09
N VAL A 284 3.22 -0.42 -19.90
CA VAL A 284 1.78 -0.56 -19.61
C VAL A 284 1.29 0.66 -18.85
N LEU A 285 0.01 0.99 -19.01
CA LEU A 285 -0.73 1.84 -18.09
C LEU A 285 -1.33 0.95 -17.01
N ILE A 286 -1.03 1.25 -15.75
CA ILE A 286 -1.53 0.55 -14.56
C ILE A 286 -2.60 1.43 -13.92
N ILE A 287 -3.75 0.84 -13.58
CA ILE A 287 -4.86 1.54 -12.93
C ILE A 287 -5.45 0.63 -11.85
N ASP A 288 -5.68 1.18 -10.66
CA ASP A 288 -6.43 0.48 -9.60
C ASP A 288 -7.94 0.59 -9.83
N ILE A 289 -8.60 -0.55 -9.99
CA ILE A 289 -10.05 -0.68 -10.19
C ILE A 289 -10.65 -1.28 -8.91
N TRP A 290 -11.77 -0.73 -8.41
CA TRP A 290 -12.45 -1.34 -7.25
C TRP A 290 -12.73 -2.82 -7.50
N ASN A 291 -12.55 -3.66 -6.48
CA ASN A 291 -13.04 -5.05 -6.55
C ASN A 291 -14.57 -4.99 -6.73
N PRO A 292 -15.13 -5.57 -7.81
CA PRO A 292 -16.55 -5.42 -8.15
C PRO A 292 -17.48 -6.08 -7.14
N HIS A 293 -16.95 -6.94 -6.27
CA HIS A 293 -17.72 -7.60 -5.22
C HIS A 293 -17.85 -6.77 -3.94
N LEU A 294 -17.28 -5.57 -3.89
CA LEU A 294 -17.53 -4.60 -2.83
C LEU A 294 -18.81 -3.81 -3.11
N THR A 295 -19.71 -3.79 -2.14
CA THR A 295 -20.89 -2.93 -2.17
C THR A 295 -20.49 -1.46 -1.93
N GLU A 296 -21.35 -0.52 -2.30
CA GLU A 296 -21.06 0.90 -2.12
C GLU A 296 -20.86 1.29 -0.64
N VAL A 297 -21.65 0.69 0.27
CA VAL A 297 -21.49 0.92 1.71
C VAL A 297 -20.16 0.39 2.24
N GLU A 298 -19.67 -0.74 1.71
CA GLU A 298 -18.36 -1.27 2.10
C GLU A 298 -17.21 -0.43 1.56
N LYS A 299 -17.33 0.12 0.35
CA LYS A 299 -16.35 1.09 -0.17
C LYS A 299 -16.26 2.32 0.74
N GLN A 300 -17.40 2.82 1.22
CA GLN A 300 -17.47 3.94 2.17
C GLN A 300 -16.82 3.59 3.51
N ASP A 301 -17.10 2.40 4.06
CA ASP A 301 -16.46 1.92 5.29
C ASP A 301 -14.93 1.82 5.12
N ILE A 302 -14.46 1.29 3.99
CA ILE A 302 -13.02 1.15 3.69
C ILE A 302 -12.37 2.53 3.56
N GLN A 303 -13.00 3.47 2.87
CA GLN A 303 -12.50 4.86 2.78
C GLN A 303 -12.41 5.53 4.16
N MET A 304 -13.39 5.30 5.03
CA MET A 304 -13.36 5.78 6.41
C MET A 304 -12.23 5.11 7.20
N LEU A 305 -12.07 3.79 7.07
CA LEU A 305 -10.98 3.03 7.71
C LEU A 305 -9.60 3.55 7.29
N MET A 306 -9.39 3.82 6.00
CA MET A 306 -8.12 4.36 5.50
C MET A 306 -7.85 5.75 6.06
N ARG A 307 -8.87 6.59 6.20
CA ARG A 307 -8.74 7.93 6.80
C ARG A 307 -8.34 7.86 8.27
N GLU A 308 -9.03 7.03 9.06
CA GLU A 308 -8.73 6.87 10.48
C GLU A 308 -7.35 6.24 10.70
N TYR A 309 -7.02 5.22 9.90
CA TYR A 309 -5.70 4.60 9.92
C TYR A 309 -4.60 5.61 9.56
N ALA A 310 -4.77 6.41 8.51
CA ALA A 310 -3.79 7.42 8.12
C ALA A 310 -3.59 8.48 9.19
N ASN A 311 -4.68 8.96 9.81
CA ASN A 311 -4.61 9.92 10.92
C ASN A 311 -3.86 9.34 12.12
N TRP A 312 -4.19 8.10 12.53
CA TRP A 312 -3.47 7.41 13.59
C TRP A 312 -2.00 7.19 13.24
N SER A 313 -1.71 6.69 12.03
CA SER A 313 -0.36 6.35 11.58
C SER A 313 0.58 7.56 11.61
N ALA A 314 0.09 8.72 11.16
CA ALA A 314 0.85 9.97 11.14
C ALA A 314 1.33 10.44 12.53
N HIS A 315 0.62 10.08 13.60
CA HIS A 315 0.93 10.51 14.96
C HIS A 315 1.55 9.41 15.82
N PHE A 316 1.07 8.17 15.67
CA PHE A 316 1.32 7.08 16.60
C PHE A 316 1.78 5.78 15.94
N GLY A 317 1.71 5.67 14.61
CA GLY A 317 1.96 4.41 13.89
C GLY A 317 3.36 3.82 14.16
N ALA A 318 4.39 4.67 14.17
CA ALA A 318 5.76 4.25 14.46
C ALA A 318 5.93 3.65 15.87
N LEU A 319 5.11 4.07 16.83
CA LEU A 319 5.16 3.53 18.19
C LEU A 319 4.64 2.09 18.27
N ALA A 320 3.70 1.72 17.39
CA ALA A 320 2.97 0.45 17.44
C ALA A 320 3.83 -0.79 17.18
N VAL A 321 5.06 -0.60 16.69
CA VAL A 321 6.00 -1.67 16.32
C VAL A 321 7.29 -1.67 17.16
N LEU A 322 7.42 -0.74 18.12
CA LEU A 322 8.64 -0.58 18.91
C LEU A 322 9.00 -1.83 19.72
N ASP A 323 7.99 -2.62 20.07
CA ASP A 323 8.12 -3.80 20.92
C ASP A 323 8.31 -5.10 20.11
N LYS A 324 8.51 -5.00 18.78
CA LYS A 324 8.75 -6.13 17.88
C LYS A 324 9.93 -7.01 18.31
N ARG A 325 10.98 -6.42 18.90
CA ARG A 325 12.18 -7.14 19.37
C ARG A 325 11.94 -8.08 20.55
N PHE A 326 10.75 -8.07 21.15
CA PHE A 326 10.39 -8.97 22.25
C PHE A 326 9.69 -10.26 21.79
N TYR A 327 9.44 -10.41 20.49
CA TYR A 327 8.69 -11.53 19.91
C TYR A 327 9.52 -12.36 18.94
#